data_AF-A0A955QYL4-F1
#
_entry.id   AF-A0A955QYL4-F1
#
_cell.length_a   1.000
_cell.length_b   1.000
_cell.length_c   1.000
_cell.angle_alpha   90.00
_cell.angle_beta   90.00
_cell.angle_gamma   90.00
#
_symmetry.space_group_name_H-M   'P 1'
#
loop_
_entity.id
_entity.type
_entity.pdbx_description
1 polymer ?
#
loop_
_entity_poly.entity_id
_entity_poly.type
_entity_poly.pdbx_seq_one_letter_code
_entity_poly.pdbx_strand_id
1 'polypeptide(L)'
;MNELKENSNLPRAADPRPSVIGNVELKKDDPTLGSRQAKVAIVEFTDYQCPYCAKYHSETFENLKKEYIDTGKVQYVLRDFPLDFHAYAKGAAIAANCAGEQDAYWQMNH
;
A
#
# COMPACT_ATOMS: atom_id res chain seq x y z
N MET A 1 -43.41 9.00 11.59
CA MET A 1 -42.65 8.01 12.37
C MET A 1 -43.10 6.63 11.92
N ASN A 2 -42.33 5.99 11.04
CA ASN A 2 -42.45 4.57 10.77
C ASN A 2 -41.01 4.05 10.74
N GLU A 3 -40.62 3.38 11.81
CA GLU A 3 -39.31 2.76 11.95
C GLU A 3 -39.29 1.46 11.14
N LEU A 4 -38.45 1.43 10.10
CA LEU A 4 -38.06 0.19 9.47
C LEU A 4 -37.15 -0.55 10.45
N LYS A 5 -37.70 -1.53 11.17
CA LYS A 5 -36.91 -2.45 11.99
C LYS A 5 -36.12 -3.36 11.06
N GLU A 6 -34.81 -3.24 11.11
CA GLU A 6 -33.87 -4.13 10.43
C GLU A 6 -34.02 -5.54 11.02
N ASN A 7 -34.46 -6.48 10.19
CA ASN A 7 -34.69 -7.86 10.61
C ASN A 7 -33.35 -8.62 10.57
N SER A 8 -32.77 -8.84 11.75
CA SER A 8 -31.46 -9.47 11.97
C SER A 8 -31.38 -10.96 11.62
N ASN A 9 -32.45 -11.54 11.05
CA ASN A 9 -32.56 -12.96 10.67
C ASN A 9 -32.55 -13.20 9.15
N LEU A 10 -32.17 -12.22 8.32
CA LEU A 10 -31.87 -12.49 6.93
C LEU A 10 -30.46 -13.10 6.81
N PRO A 11 -30.29 -14.28 6.20
CA PRO A 11 -28.95 -14.81 5.95
C PRO A 11 -28.21 -13.80 5.07
N ARG A 12 -27.12 -13.25 5.60
CA ARG A 12 -26.23 -12.36 4.84
C ARG A 12 -25.78 -13.14 3.61
N ALA A 13 -26.10 -12.63 2.42
CA ALA A 13 -25.63 -13.21 1.17
C ALA A 13 -24.12 -13.47 1.28
N ALA A 14 -23.68 -14.67 0.92
CA ALA A 14 -22.28 -15.05 0.98
C ALA A 14 -21.46 -14.00 0.20
N ASP A 15 -20.45 -13.47 0.88
CA ASP A 15 -19.58 -12.45 0.33
C ASP A 15 -18.86 -13.00 -0.92
N PRO A 16 -19.05 -12.41 -2.11
CA PRO A 16 -18.44 -12.91 -3.34
C PRO A 16 -16.93 -12.62 -3.42
N ARG A 17 -16.36 -11.95 -2.42
CA ARG A 17 -14.92 -11.72 -2.34
C ARG A 17 -14.20 -13.08 -2.28
N PRO A 18 -13.24 -13.35 -3.18
CA PRO A 18 -12.42 -14.54 -3.09
C PRO A 18 -11.81 -14.60 -1.69
N SER A 19 -11.86 -15.78 -1.05
CA SER A 19 -11.11 -16.03 0.17
C SER A 19 -9.67 -15.63 -0.10
N VAL A 20 -9.10 -14.73 0.71
CA VAL A 20 -7.72 -14.29 0.55
C VAL A 20 -6.82 -15.52 0.57
N ILE A 21 -6.36 -15.96 -0.60
CA ILE A 21 -5.48 -17.13 -0.73
C ILE A 21 -4.07 -16.64 -0.42
N GLY A 22 -3.73 -16.65 0.87
CA GLY A 22 -2.38 -16.40 1.38
C GLY A 22 -2.26 -15.20 2.30
N ASN A 23 -1.46 -15.37 3.35
CA ASN A 23 -0.97 -14.23 4.12
C ASN A 23 0.04 -13.47 3.26
N VAL A 24 -0.08 -12.14 3.15
CA VAL A 24 0.97 -11.32 2.56
C VAL A 24 2.13 -11.28 3.56
N GLU A 25 3.18 -12.07 3.29
CA GLU A 25 4.38 -12.08 4.12
C GLU A 25 5.17 -10.78 3.91
N LEU A 26 5.54 -10.11 5.00
CA LEU A 26 6.40 -8.93 4.98
C LEU A 26 7.85 -9.38 5.16
N LYS A 27 8.72 -9.01 4.22
CA LYS A 27 10.12 -9.40 4.25
C LYS A 27 10.95 -8.41 5.07
N LYS A 28 12.13 -8.83 5.52
CA LYS A 28 13.00 -7.98 6.34
C LYS A 28 13.55 -6.79 5.55
N ASP A 29 13.86 -7.03 4.28
CA ASP A 29 14.43 -6.13 3.29
C ASP A 29 13.39 -5.30 2.53
N ASP A 30 12.09 -5.54 2.75
CA ASP A 30 11.03 -4.71 2.19
C ASP A 30 11.22 -3.24 2.63
N PRO A 31 11.21 -2.27 1.70
CA PRO A 31 11.21 -0.85 2.03
C PRO A 31 10.00 -0.52 2.90
N THR A 32 10.26 -0.11 4.13
CA THR A 32 9.23 0.10 5.16
C THR A 32 9.30 1.49 5.78
N LEU A 33 8.14 2.11 6.01
CA LEU A 33 7.93 3.25 6.90
C LEU A 33 7.02 2.88 8.08
N GLY A 34 7.15 3.62 9.18
CA GLY A 34 6.35 3.42 10.38
C GLY A 34 6.85 2.28 11.28
N SER A 35 6.02 1.90 12.26
CA SER A 35 6.38 0.88 13.26
C SER A 35 6.20 -0.53 12.72
N ARG A 36 7.24 -1.38 12.83
CA ARG A 36 7.15 -2.83 12.55
C ARG A 36 6.26 -3.59 13.55
N GLN A 37 5.79 -2.93 14.61
CA GLN A 37 4.84 -3.47 15.57
C GLN A 37 3.41 -2.93 15.37
N ALA A 38 3.17 -2.16 14.30
CA ALA A 38 1.83 -1.68 13.97
C ALA A 38 0.88 -2.88 13.76
N LYS A 39 -0.36 -2.74 14.22
CA LYS A 39 -1.37 -3.80 14.10
C LYS A 39 -1.94 -3.92 12.69
N VAL A 40 -1.73 -2.90 11.85
CA VAL A 40 -2.19 -2.83 10.47
C VAL A 40 -0.98 -2.59 9.58
N ALA A 41 -0.90 -3.36 8.49
CA ALA A 41 0.07 -3.14 7.43
C ALA A 41 -0.66 -2.72 6.15
N ILE A 42 -0.09 -1.75 5.44
CA ILE A 42 -0.46 -1.41 4.06
C ILE A 42 0.70 -1.82 3.18
N VAL A 43 0.44 -2.70 2.21
CA VAL A 43 1.41 -3.09 1.19
C VAL A 43 0.97 -2.44 -0.11
N GLU A 44 1.65 -1.38 -0.51
CA GLU A 44 1.45 -0.73 -1.80
C GLU A 44 2.25 -1.47 -2.88
N PHE A 45 1.61 -1.74 -4.00
CA PHE A 45 2.26 -2.13 -5.24
C PHE A 45 2.25 -0.94 -6.18
N THR A 46 3.43 -0.39 -6.49
CA THR A 46 3.57 0.86 -7.23
C THR A 46 4.29 0.68 -8.56
N ASP A 47 3.95 1.53 -9.51
CA ASP A 47 4.61 1.64 -10.81
C ASP A 47 4.99 3.11 -11.04
N TYR A 48 6.28 3.35 -11.22
CA TYR A 48 6.86 4.69 -11.36
C TYR A 48 6.40 5.49 -12.60
N GLN A 49 5.75 4.86 -13.58
CA GLN A 49 5.13 5.54 -14.71
C GLN A 49 3.61 5.62 -14.62
N CYS A 50 3.01 4.97 -13.62
CA CYS A 50 1.56 5.00 -13.47
C CYS A 50 1.09 6.40 -13.00
N PRO A 51 0.22 7.08 -13.76
CA PRO A 51 -0.27 8.41 -13.38
C PRO A 51 -1.13 8.37 -12.11
N TYR A 52 -1.75 7.24 -11.80
CA TYR A 52 -2.53 7.09 -10.56
C TYR A 52 -1.66 6.85 -9.34
N CYS A 53 -0.54 6.13 -9.49
CA CYS A 53 0.48 6.03 -8.45
C CYS A 53 1.07 7.41 -8.15
N ALA A 54 1.46 8.15 -9.19
CA ALA A 54 1.95 9.53 -9.04
C ALA A 54 0.93 10.44 -8.32
N LYS A 55 -0.34 10.38 -8.72
CA LYS A 55 -1.42 11.14 -8.06
C LYS A 55 -1.60 10.76 -6.59
N TYR A 56 -1.55 9.46 -6.27
CA TYR A 56 -1.63 8.98 -4.90
C TYR A 56 -0.51 9.58 -4.03
N HIS A 57 0.73 9.54 -4.50
CA HIS A 57 1.87 10.13 -3.77
C HIS A 57 1.75 11.65 -3.63
N SER A 58 1.25 12.36 -4.65
CA SER A 58 1.12 13.82 -4.58
C SER A 58 -0.06 14.33 -3.74
N GLU A 59 -1.15 13.56 -3.63
CA GLU A 59 -2.40 14.06 -3.03
C GLU A 59 -2.82 13.33 -1.75
N THR A 60 -2.46 12.05 -1.60
CA THR A 60 -2.98 11.18 -0.51
C THR A 60 -1.90 10.74 0.47
N PHE A 61 -0.72 10.40 -0.04
CA PHE A 61 0.34 9.76 0.76
C PHE A 61 0.74 10.61 1.98
N GLU A 62 0.91 11.92 1.83
CA GLU A 62 1.32 12.78 2.96
C GLU A 62 0.33 12.78 4.13
N ASN A 63 -0.98 12.77 3.84
CA ASN A 63 -2.01 12.68 4.88
C ASN A 63 -2.01 11.30 5.54
N LEU A 64 -1.91 10.23 4.76
CA LEU A 64 -1.77 8.87 5.28
C LEU A 64 -0.52 8.75 6.18
N LYS A 65 0.60 9.31 5.73
CA LYS A 65 1.87 9.29 6.44
C LYS A 65 1.74 9.99 7.78
N LYS A 66 1.29 11.24 7.78
CA LYS A 66 1.13 12.04 9.00
C LYS A 66 0.15 11.43 9.99
N GLU A 67 -0.99 10.93 9.54
CA GLU A 67 -2.07 10.50 10.44
C GLU A 67 -1.88 9.06 10.97
N TYR A 68 -1.22 8.19 10.20
CA TYR A 68 -1.17 6.76 10.49
C TYR A 68 0.24 6.16 10.53
N ILE A 69 1.12 6.52 9.58
CA ILE A 69 2.46 5.93 9.51
C ILE A 69 3.35 6.51 10.62
N ASP A 70 3.44 7.83 10.69
CA ASP A 70 4.26 8.56 11.66
C ASP A 70 3.74 8.40 13.10
N THR A 71 2.44 8.12 13.26
CA THR A 71 1.83 7.84 14.58
C THR A 71 1.97 6.38 15.02
N GLY A 72 2.60 5.52 14.21
CA GLY A 72 2.83 4.11 14.51
C GLY A 72 1.58 3.23 14.41
N LYS A 73 0.48 3.73 13.85
CA LYS A 73 -0.76 2.95 13.65
C LYS A 73 -0.66 2.01 12.46
N VAL A 74 0.15 2.36 11.45
CA VAL A 74 0.34 1.61 10.21
C VAL A 74 1.82 1.35 9.96
N GLN A 75 2.14 0.11 9.59
CA GLN A 75 3.39 -0.23 8.91
C GLN A 75 3.12 -0.11 7.41
N TYR A 76 3.84 0.79 6.74
CA TYR A 76 3.70 1.00 5.31
C TYR A 76 4.85 0.32 4.58
N VAL A 77 4.52 -0.53 3.61
CA VAL A 77 5.48 -1.28 2.82
C VAL A 77 5.22 -1.00 1.35
N LEU A 78 6.27 -0.70 0.60
CA LEU A 78 6.18 -0.41 -0.83
C LEU A 78 6.86 -1.53 -1.62
N ARG A 79 6.21 -1.99 -2.70
CA ARG A 79 6.71 -3.03 -3.60
C ARG A 79 6.58 -2.59 -5.05
N ASP A 80 7.60 -2.89 -5.84
CA ASP A 80 7.59 -2.58 -7.27
C ASP A 80 6.62 -3.50 -8.02
N PHE A 81 5.82 -2.91 -8.90
CA PHE A 81 4.93 -3.61 -9.82
C PHE A 81 4.95 -2.95 -11.21
N PRO A 82 6.12 -2.95 -11.90
CA PRO A 82 6.22 -2.34 -13.21
C PRO A 82 5.37 -3.10 -14.22
N LEU A 83 4.43 -2.39 -14.85
CA LEU A 83 3.53 -2.93 -15.86
C LEU A 83 4.26 -3.03 -17.21
N ASP A 84 4.00 -4.11 -17.96
CA ASP A 84 4.74 -4.41 -19.21
C ASP A 84 4.62 -3.30 -20.28
N PHE A 85 3.56 -2.49 -20.24
CA PHE A 85 3.34 -1.39 -21.17
C PHE A 85 4.00 -0.06 -20.72
N HIS A 86 4.63 -0.03 -19.55
CA HIS A 86 5.39 1.10 -19.04
C HIS A 86 6.90 0.86 -19.26
N ALA A 87 7.40 1.31 -20.42
CA ALA A 87 8.75 1.04 -20.91
C ALA A 87 9.91 1.42 -19.94
N TYR A 88 9.71 2.42 -19.08
CA TYR A 88 10.69 2.91 -18.11
C TYR A 88 10.40 2.48 -16.67
N ALA A 89 9.23 1.91 -16.35
CA ALA A 89 8.84 1.57 -14.98
C ALA A 89 9.82 0.58 -14.32
N LYS A 90 10.25 -0.45 -15.06
CA LYS A 90 11.23 -1.41 -14.56
C LYS A 90 12.59 -0.77 -14.28
N GLY A 91 13.03 0.14 -15.14
CA GLY A 91 14.29 0.87 -14.96
C GLY A 91 14.25 1.79 -13.74
N ALA A 92 13.13 2.48 -13.53
CA ALA A 92 12.90 3.32 -12.36
C ALA A 92 12.84 2.51 -11.05
N ALA A 93 12.17 1.36 -11.06
CA ALA A 93 12.16 0.43 -9.92
C ALA A 93 13.58 -0.04 -9.55
N ILE A 94 14.39 -0.43 -10.54
CA ILE A 94 15.80 -0.78 -10.30
C ILE A 94 16.55 0.40 -9.69
N ALA A 95 16.38 1.62 -10.23
CA ALA A 95 17.03 2.81 -9.70
C ALA A 95 16.64 3.11 -8.24
N ALA A 96 15.35 2.96 -7.89
CA ALA A 96 14.88 3.13 -6.51
C ALA A 96 15.52 2.11 -5.55
N ASN A 97 15.62 0.84 -5.96
CA ASN A 97 16.29 -0.17 -5.15
C ASN A 97 17.80 0.10 -5.01
N CYS A 98 18.49 0.53 -6.07
CA CYS A 98 19.89 0.96 -5.99
C CYS A 98 20.07 2.19 -5.08
N ALA A 99 19.11 3.10 -5.03
CA ALA A 99 19.11 4.20 -4.06
C ALA A 99 18.90 3.68 -2.64
N GLY A 100 18.08 2.63 -2.46
CA GLY A 100 17.88 1.96 -1.17
C GLY A 100 19.14 1.29 -0.62
N GLU A 101 19.98 0.72 -1.49
CA GLU A 101 21.32 0.23 -1.10
C GLU A 101 22.25 1.35 -0.59
N GLN A 102 21.89 2.62 -0.85
CA GLN A 102 22.62 3.82 -0.45
C GLN A 102 21.85 4.65 0.61
N ASP A 103 20.94 4.02 1.36
CA ASP A 103 20.10 4.68 2.38
C ASP A 103 19.24 5.86 1.85
N ALA A 104 18.93 5.84 0.54
CA ALA A 104 18.23 6.92 -0.16
C ALA A 104 16.93 6.47 -0.85
N TYR A 105 16.36 5.32 -0.46
CA TYR A 105 15.16 4.75 -1.10
C TYR A 105 13.99 5.74 -1.13
N TRP A 106 13.69 6.37 0.02
CA TRP A 106 12.51 7.21 0.18
C TRP A 106 12.64 8.57 -0.49
N GLN A 107 13.87 9.07 -0.63
CA GLN A 107 14.24 10.30 -1.35
C GLN A 107 14.21 10.11 -2.87
N MET A 108 14.37 8.88 -3.36
CA MET A 108 14.15 8.56 -4.77
C MET A 108 12.66 8.33 -5.08
N ASN A 109 11.88 7.91 -4.08
CA ASN A 109 10.45 7.63 -4.22
C ASN A 109 9.53 8.85 -4.07
N HIS A 110 10.01 9.96 -3.50
CA HIS A 110 9.25 11.19 -3.17
C HIS A 110 10.08 12.43 -3.49
#